data_AF-A0A2T7WYG8-F1
#
_entry.id   AF-A0A2T7WYG8-F1
#
_cell.length_a   1.000
_cell.length_b   1.000
_cell.length_c   1.000
_cell.angle_alpha   90.00
_cell.angle_beta   90.00
_cell.angle_gamma   90.00
#
_symmetry.space_group_name_H-M   'P 1'
#
loop_
_entity.id
_entity.type
_entity.pdbx_description
1 polymer ?
#
loop_
_entity_poly.entity_id
_entity_poly.type
_entity_poly.pdbx_seq_one_letter_code
_entity_poly.pdbx_strand_id
1 'polypeptide(L)'
;MDDGARDELERLRARAYGPDADLADDPVAWDRLRELEEQVRFAAIAPPPAPASVPPAGPVASTDPEIEDDDDVGADEPPRRRRLPVRSRRGVWAWAVSLAAVTALASAATALGVSFVPVAGAAVAPQVGTLTPDPGADIPAVFGQRTGSERAFQDYFGVTAYVALARTDSTDTRNPCLYLLDSGEVGRDDGRAPGGNFVYGGCGAGVFPATVEFVVAEGMPPAFVERFPIGTSVQFVYDGENVGVFSDRG
;
A
#
# COMPACT_ATOMS: atom_id res chain seq x y z
N MET A 1 -5.62 8.19 -38.44
CA MET A 1 -6.70 7.40 -39.06
C MET A 1 -7.68 8.37 -39.69
N ASP A 2 -8.09 8.12 -40.92
CA ASP A 2 -9.11 8.92 -41.61
C ASP A 2 -10.53 8.55 -41.13
N ASP A 3 -11.52 9.37 -41.49
CA ASP A 3 -12.90 9.19 -41.02
C ASP A 3 -13.57 7.96 -41.63
N GLY A 4 -13.22 7.59 -42.87
CA GLY A 4 -13.76 6.40 -43.53
C GLY A 4 -13.35 5.09 -42.84
N ALA A 5 -12.10 5.00 -42.36
CA ALA A 5 -11.61 3.86 -41.61
C ALA A 5 -12.26 3.75 -40.21
N ARG A 6 -12.63 4.88 -39.60
CA ARG A 6 -13.37 4.89 -38.32
C ARG A 6 -14.80 4.35 -38.50
N ASP A 7 -15.50 4.80 -39.53
CA ASP A 7 -16.86 4.36 -39.86
C ASP A 7 -16.89 2.87 -40.28
N GLU A 8 -15.84 2.40 -40.97
CA GLU A 8 -15.66 0.98 -41.28
C GLU A 8 -15.46 0.14 -40.02
N LEU A 9 -14.60 0.59 -39.10
CA LEU A 9 -14.34 -0.10 -37.83
C LEU A 9 -15.60 -0.19 -36.95
N GLU A 10 -16.37 0.89 -36.84
CA GLU A 10 -17.61 0.91 -36.05
C GLU A 10 -18.62 -0.12 -36.58
N ARG A 11 -18.81 -0.17 -37.91
CA ARG A 11 -19.70 -1.15 -38.55
C ARG A 11 -19.25 -2.59 -38.33
N LEU A 12 -17.94 -2.87 -38.47
CA LEU A 12 -17.42 -4.22 -38.26
C LEU A 12 -17.52 -4.65 -36.78
N ARG A 13 -17.32 -3.73 -35.82
CA ARG A 13 -17.53 -4.02 -34.39
C ARG A 13 -18.99 -4.29 -34.05
N ALA A 14 -19.92 -3.55 -34.63
CA ALA A 14 -21.35 -3.81 -34.45
C ALA A 14 -21.75 -5.20 -34.98
N ARG A 15 -21.16 -5.65 -36.09
CA ARG A 15 -21.37 -6.99 -36.64
C ARG A 15 -20.64 -8.10 -35.88
N ALA A 16 -19.53 -7.81 -35.21
CA ALA A 16 -18.79 -8.79 -34.41
C ALA A 16 -19.33 -8.95 -32.99
N TYR A 17 -19.72 -7.85 -32.36
CA TYR A 17 -19.99 -7.76 -30.92
C TYR A 17 -21.37 -7.18 -30.58
N GLY A 18 -22.17 -6.81 -31.59
CA GLY A 18 -23.51 -6.28 -31.41
C GLY A 18 -24.58 -7.35 -31.20
N PRO A 19 -25.83 -6.93 -30.95
CA PRO A 19 -26.95 -7.84 -30.68
C PRO A 19 -27.28 -8.76 -31.85
N ASP A 20 -26.98 -8.32 -33.08
CA ASP A 20 -27.22 -9.06 -34.33
C ASP A 20 -25.89 -9.54 -34.94
N ALA A 21 -24.98 -10.06 -34.11
CA ALA A 21 -23.65 -10.43 -34.56
C ALA A 21 -23.68 -11.54 -35.64
N ASP A 22 -23.22 -11.20 -36.84
CA ASP A 22 -23.24 -12.05 -38.04
C ASP A 22 -21.83 -12.29 -38.62
N LEU A 23 -20.79 -11.73 -37.99
CA LEU A 23 -19.43 -11.76 -38.55
C LEU A 23 -18.78 -13.16 -38.52
N ALA A 24 -19.33 -14.10 -37.74
CA ALA A 24 -18.76 -15.45 -37.57
C ALA A 24 -18.60 -16.23 -38.89
N ASP A 25 -19.47 -15.98 -39.87
CA ASP A 25 -19.46 -16.67 -41.17
C ASP A 25 -18.63 -15.93 -42.25
N ASP A 26 -17.99 -14.80 -41.92
CA ASP A 26 -17.22 -13.96 -42.84
C ASP A 26 -15.76 -13.80 -42.38
N PRO A 27 -14.86 -14.73 -42.76
CA PRO A 27 -13.45 -14.69 -42.33
C PRO A 27 -12.69 -13.48 -42.89
N VAL A 28 -13.10 -12.95 -44.05
CA VAL A 28 -12.46 -11.77 -44.66
C VAL A 28 -12.79 -10.52 -43.84
N ALA A 29 -14.03 -10.39 -43.38
CA ALA A 29 -14.42 -9.29 -42.51
C ALA A 29 -13.78 -9.36 -41.12
N TRP A 30 -13.51 -10.55 -40.59
CA TRP A 30 -12.70 -10.73 -39.37
C TRP A 30 -11.26 -10.23 -39.52
N ASP A 31 -10.59 -10.59 -40.63
CA ASP A 31 -9.24 -10.11 -40.89
C ASP A 31 -9.19 -8.59 -41.02
N ARG A 32 -10.17 -8.00 -41.70
CA ARG A 32 -10.29 -6.54 -41.84
C ARG A 32 -10.55 -5.85 -40.51
N LEU A 33 -11.40 -6.41 -39.65
CA LEU A 33 -11.65 -5.90 -38.31
C LEU A 33 -10.36 -5.90 -37.49
N ARG A 34 -9.64 -7.03 -37.48
CA ARG A 34 -8.37 -7.16 -36.74
C ARG A 34 -7.33 -6.13 -37.18
N GLU A 35 -7.18 -5.91 -38.49
CA GLU A 35 -6.28 -4.91 -39.04
C GLU A 35 -6.61 -3.50 -38.53
N LEU A 36 -7.88 -3.10 -38.55
CA LEU A 36 -8.32 -1.79 -38.09
C LEU A 36 -8.15 -1.62 -36.58
N GLU A 37 -8.39 -2.66 -35.79
CA GLU A 37 -8.17 -2.63 -34.33
C GLU A 37 -6.69 -2.55 -33.95
N GLU A 38 -5.83 -3.25 -34.69
CA GLU A 38 -4.37 -3.12 -34.55
C GLU A 38 -3.92 -1.68 -34.85
N GLN A 39 -4.43 -1.05 -35.90
CA GLN A 39 -4.13 0.35 -36.22
C GLN A 39 -4.56 1.32 -35.11
N VAL A 40 -5.72 1.11 -34.50
CA VAL A 40 -6.16 1.91 -33.33
C VAL A 40 -5.24 1.67 -32.14
N ARG A 41 -4.85 0.42 -31.88
CA ARG A 41 -3.93 0.07 -30.79
C ARG A 41 -2.57 0.73 -30.98
N PHE A 42 -2.01 0.70 -32.18
CA PHE A 42 -0.76 1.39 -32.50
C PHE A 42 -0.88 2.91 -32.36
N ALA A 43 -1.99 3.50 -32.79
CA ALA A 43 -2.23 4.93 -32.63
C ALA A 43 -2.39 5.36 -31.16
N ALA A 44 -2.94 4.50 -30.30
CA ALA A 44 -3.08 4.75 -28.87
C ALA A 44 -1.74 4.64 -28.10
N ILE A 45 -0.81 3.81 -28.59
CA ILE A 45 0.54 3.64 -28.01
C ILE A 45 1.48 4.76 -28.45
N ALA A 46 1.20 5.41 -29.59
CA ALA A 46 2.03 6.49 -30.08
C ALA A 46 2.07 7.65 -29.07
N PRO A 47 3.27 8.05 -28.60
CA PRO A 47 3.39 9.14 -27.65
C PRO A 47 2.83 10.44 -28.27
N PRO A 48 2.11 11.27 -27.49
CA PRO A 48 1.68 12.57 -27.98
C PRO A 48 2.90 13.41 -28.38
N PRO A 49 2.79 14.29 -29.39
CA PRO A 49 3.88 15.20 -29.74
C PRO A 49 4.28 16.00 -28.50
N ALA A 50 5.56 15.94 -28.14
CA ALA A 50 6.07 16.55 -26.92
C ALA A 50 5.80 18.07 -26.90
N PRO A 51 5.24 18.62 -25.81
CA PRO A 51 5.21 20.06 -25.63
C PRO A 51 6.65 20.59 -25.47
N ALA A 52 6.94 21.73 -26.11
CA ALA A 52 8.25 22.36 -26.05
C ALA A 52 8.60 22.80 -24.62
N SER A 53 9.66 22.22 -24.04
CA SER A 53 10.13 22.49 -22.69
C SER A 53 10.87 23.84 -22.61
N VAL A 54 10.42 24.72 -21.72
CA VAL A 54 11.16 25.93 -21.29
C VAL A 54 12.12 25.55 -20.15
N PRO A 55 13.39 26.00 -20.15
CA PRO A 55 14.38 25.59 -19.13
C PRO A 55 14.19 26.30 -17.78
N PRO A 56 14.52 25.66 -16.64
CA PRO A 56 14.41 26.25 -15.30
C PRO A 56 15.65 27.11 -14.92
N ALA A 57 15.40 28.18 -14.18
CA ALA A 57 16.41 29.07 -13.58
C ALA A 57 16.95 28.48 -12.26
N GLY A 58 18.25 28.70 -12.02
CA GLY A 58 19.10 27.99 -11.05
C GLY A 58 18.98 28.38 -9.55
N PRO A 59 19.89 27.85 -8.71
CA PRO A 59 19.78 27.88 -7.25
C PRO A 59 20.55 29.02 -6.59
N VAL A 60 20.08 29.46 -5.41
CA VAL A 60 20.77 30.38 -4.50
C VAL A 60 21.05 29.69 -3.17
N ALA A 61 22.25 29.95 -2.63
CA ALA A 61 22.88 29.29 -1.50
C ALA A 61 23.03 30.20 -0.26
N SER A 62 23.27 29.54 0.89
CA SER A 62 23.96 30.01 2.13
C SER A 62 23.13 30.92 3.07
N THR A 63 23.25 30.92 4.41
CA THR A 63 24.34 30.57 5.34
C THR A 63 23.78 30.35 6.77
N ASP A 64 24.49 29.55 7.58
CA ASP A 64 24.32 29.30 9.04
C ASP A 64 25.03 30.37 9.90
N PRO A 65 24.65 30.69 11.15
CA PRO A 65 25.45 31.54 12.03
C PRO A 65 26.20 30.78 13.14
N GLU A 66 27.47 31.18 13.23
CA GLU A 66 28.53 30.82 14.18
C GLU A 66 28.27 31.35 15.60
N ILE A 67 28.81 30.66 16.60
CA ILE A 67 28.73 30.96 18.03
C ILE A 67 29.91 31.87 18.39
N GLU A 68 29.66 33.07 18.93
CA GLU A 68 30.69 33.95 19.48
C GLU A 68 30.71 33.88 21.02
N ASP A 69 31.90 33.55 21.52
CA ASP A 69 32.39 33.58 22.89
C ASP A 69 32.80 35.02 23.22
N ASP A 70 32.42 35.56 24.39
CA ASP A 70 32.89 36.87 24.85
C ASP A 70 33.27 36.79 26.34
N ASP A 71 34.56 36.90 26.60
CA ASP A 71 35.19 37.04 27.91
C ASP A 71 35.66 38.51 28.04
N ASP A 72 35.13 39.25 29.03
CA ASP A 72 35.84 40.43 29.57
C ASP A 72 35.66 40.59 31.09
N VAL A 73 36.71 41.13 31.70
CA VAL A 73 37.18 41.01 33.07
C VAL A 73 36.71 42.19 33.94
N GLY A 74 36.41 41.93 35.22
CA GLY A 74 36.65 42.94 36.27
C GLY A 74 35.78 42.89 37.52
N ALA A 75 36.40 42.47 38.64
CA ALA A 75 36.44 43.16 39.95
C ALA A 75 36.32 42.20 41.15
N ASP A 76 37.32 42.31 42.03
CA ASP A 76 37.44 41.68 43.35
C ASP A 76 36.22 41.92 44.27
N GLU A 77 35.60 40.84 44.77
CA GLU A 77 34.72 40.85 45.96
C GLU A 77 34.86 39.47 46.68
N PRO A 78 34.82 39.40 48.04
CA PRO A 78 35.55 38.41 48.85
C PRO A 78 34.96 36.99 48.74
N PRO A 79 35.67 35.94 49.18
CA PRO A 79 35.26 34.56 48.94
C PRO A 79 33.94 34.23 49.64
N ARG A 80 32.84 34.35 48.90
CA ARG A 80 31.57 33.73 49.28
C ARG A 80 31.80 32.23 49.21
N ARG A 81 31.91 31.60 50.39
CA ARG A 81 31.86 30.15 50.55
C ARG A 81 30.61 29.64 49.82
N ARG A 82 30.80 29.16 48.58
CA ARG A 82 29.82 28.30 47.92
C ARG A 82 29.75 27.04 48.76
N ARG A 83 28.75 26.98 49.65
CA ARG A 83 28.31 25.71 50.22
C ARG A 83 27.87 24.87 49.03
N LEU A 84 28.68 23.86 48.68
CA LEU A 84 28.22 22.76 47.85
C LEU A 84 26.89 22.30 48.46
N PRO A 85 25.76 22.35 47.73
CA PRO A 85 24.54 21.82 48.27
C PRO A 85 24.83 20.34 48.49
N VAL A 86 24.82 19.91 49.75
CA VAL A 86 24.82 18.50 50.12
C VAL A 86 23.67 17.90 49.33
N ARG A 87 24.00 17.17 48.26
CA ARG A 87 23.03 16.60 47.33
C ARG A 87 22.21 15.64 48.17
N SER A 88 21.07 16.12 48.65
CA SER A 88 20.24 15.37 49.56
C SER A 88 19.91 14.05 48.89
N ARG A 89 19.85 12.94 49.64
CA ARG A 89 19.43 11.64 49.08
C ARG A 89 18.12 11.77 48.28
N ARG A 90 17.26 12.73 48.65
CA ARG A 90 16.03 13.11 47.95
C ARG A 90 16.29 13.72 46.56
N GLY A 91 17.32 14.56 46.39
CA GLY A 91 17.73 15.11 45.10
C GLY A 91 18.35 14.08 44.16
N VAL A 92 19.06 13.07 44.69
CA VAL A 92 19.55 11.93 43.91
C VAL A 92 18.39 11.03 43.48
N TRP A 93 17.44 10.76 44.37
CA TRP A 93 16.22 10.00 44.05
C TRP A 93 15.34 10.71 43.02
N ALA A 94 15.15 12.03 43.14
CA ALA A 94 14.40 12.81 42.15
C ALA A 94 15.05 12.76 40.75
N TRP A 95 16.39 12.77 40.71
CA TRP A 95 17.15 12.59 39.47
C TRP A 95 16.97 11.19 38.87
N ALA A 96 17.06 10.13 39.69
CA ALA A 96 16.87 8.76 39.25
C ALA A 96 15.45 8.48 38.74
N VAL A 97 14.43 9.02 39.42
CA VAL A 97 13.03 8.93 39.00
C VAL A 97 12.80 9.66 37.68
N SER A 98 13.40 10.85 37.50
CA SER A 98 13.30 11.58 36.22
C SER A 98 13.98 10.81 35.09
N LEU A 99 15.16 10.21 35.34
CA LEU A 99 15.86 9.41 34.34
C LEU A 99 15.05 8.17 33.94
N ALA A 100 14.44 7.48 34.91
CA ALA A 100 13.58 6.33 34.68
C ALA A 100 12.29 6.69 33.92
N ALA A 101 11.71 7.86 34.19
CA ALA A 101 10.54 8.34 33.47
C ALA A 101 10.90 8.66 32.00
N VAL A 102 12.04 9.30 31.75
CA VAL A 102 12.51 9.60 30.38
C VAL A 102 12.81 8.34 29.60
N THR A 103 13.49 7.34 30.20
CA THR A 103 13.76 6.06 29.52
C THR A 103 12.48 5.28 29.25
N ALA A 104 11.50 5.30 30.16
CA ALA A 104 10.19 4.68 29.93
C ALA A 104 9.43 5.34 28.78
N LEU A 105 9.39 6.68 28.75
CA LEU A 105 8.74 7.45 27.68
C LEU A 105 9.43 7.25 26.32
N ALA A 106 10.77 7.25 26.29
CA ALA A 106 11.52 6.99 25.08
C ALA A 106 11.29 5.55 24.57
N SER A 107 11.30 4.56 25.47
CA SER A 107 11.02 3.16 25.11
C SER A 107 9.60 2.99 24.56
N ALA A 108 8.61 3.66 25.17
CA ALA A 108 7.23 3.64 24.70
C ALA A 108 7.08 4.30 23.32
N ALA A 109 7.72 5.45 23.08
CA ALA A 109 7.71 6.12 21.79
C ALA A 109 8.35 5.26 20.68
N THR A 110 9.47 4.61 20.97
CA THR A 110 10.13 3.69 20.03
C THR A 110 9.28 2.44 19.77
N ALA A 111 8.65 1.87 20.80
CA ALA A 111 7.79 0.71 20.64
C ALA A 111 6.55 1.02 19.77
N LEU A 112 5.94 2.20 19.96
CA LEU A 112 4.82 2.66 19.13
C LEU A 112 5.26 2.97 17.69
N GLY A 113 6.47 3.48 17.50
CA GLY A 113 7.03 3.77 16.17
C GLY A 113 7.33 2.52 15.33
N VAL A 114 7.73 1.40 15.97
CA VAL A 114 7.99 0.13 15.25
C VAL A 114 6.69 -0.57 14.83
N SER A 115 5.59 -0.35 15.55
CA SER A 115 4.30 -0.99 15.24
C SER A 115 3.54 -0.36 14.06
N PHE A 116 3.93 0.82 13.58
CA PHE A 116 3.22 1.53 12.51
C PHE A 116 4.18 1.86 11.36
N VAL A 117 4.30 0.92 10.41
CA VAL A 117 5.12 1.11 9.22
C VAL A 117 4.29 1.83 8.16
N PRO A 118 4.67 3.05 7.75
CA PRO A 118 3.92 3.79 6.75
C PRO A 118 4.00 3.07 5.41
N VAL A 119 2.85 2.80 4.81
CA VAL A 119 2.72 2.19 3.49
C VAL A 119 2.27 3.27 2.50
N ALA A 120 2.89 3.32 1.33
CA ALA A 120 2.46 4.22 0.28
C ALA A 120 1.15 3.70 -0.34
N GLY A 121 0.03 4.33 0.00
CA GLY A 121 -1.28 4.06 -0.60
C GLY A 121 -1.60 5.03 -1.73
N ALA A 122 -2.44 4.59 -2.67
CA ALA A 122 -3.01 5.47 -3.69
C ALA A 122 -4.17 6.32 -3.13
N ALA A 123 -4.80 5.89 -2.03
CA ALA A 123 -5.89 6.61 -1.39
C ALA A 123 -5.42 7.80 -0.55
N VAL A 124 -6.25 8.86 -0.53
CA VAL A 124 -6.08 10.04 0.36
C VAL A 124 -6.47 9.71 1.81
N ALA A 125 -7.06 8.53 2.04
CA ALA A 125 -7.49 8.06 3.35
C ALA A 125 -6.29 7.84 4.30
N PRO A 126 -6.44 8.09 5.62
CA PRO A 126 -5.39 7.78 6.57
C PRO A 126 -5.16 6.27 6.67
N GLN A 127 -3.89 5.91 6.85
CA GLN A 127 -3.54 4.55 7.24
C GLN A 127 -4.04 4.33 8.68
N VAL A 128 -4.76 3.24 8.90
CA VAL A 128 -5.36 2.84 10.19
C VAL A 128 -4.75 1.54 10.73
N GLY A 129 -3.92 0.86 9.94
CA GLY A 129 -3.24 -0.36 10.32
C GLY A 129 -2.08 -0.72 9.40
N THR A 130 -1.24 -1.62 9.89
CA THR A 130 -0.18 -2.28 9.11
C THR A 130 -0.19 -3.75 9.48
N LEU A 131 -0.23 -4.63 8.49
CA LEU A 131 -0.09 -6.07 8.68
C LEU A 131 1.33 -6.46 8.31
N THR A 132 2.03 -7.10 9.25
CA THR A 132 3.34 -7.69 8.97
C THR A 132 3.19 -9.16 8.57
N PRO A 133 4.18 -9.74 7.88
CA PRO A 133 4.18 -11.16 7.58
C PRO A 133 4.05 -12.01 8.85
N ASP A 134 3.26 -13.08 8.77
CA ASP A 134 3.18 -14.11 9.79
C ASP A 134 3.71 -15.43 9.22
N PRO A 135 4.97 -15.81 9.55
CA PRO A 135 5.57 -17.04 9.03
C PRO A 135 4.97 -18.31 9.65
N GLY A 136 4.19 -18.19 10.73
CA GLY A 136 3.51 -19.30 11.38
C GLY A 136 2.10 -19.55 10.86
N ALA A 137 1.55 -18.65 10.05
CA ALA A 137 0.20 -18.77 9.52
C ALA A 137 0.10 -19.80 8.38
N ASP A 138 -1.02 -20.53 8.37
CA ASP A 138 -1.30 -21.51 7.33
C ASP A 138 -1.63 -20.82 6.00
N ILE A 139 -1.03 -21.33 4.93
CA ILE A 139 -1.29 -20.89 3.56
C ILE A 139 -2.32 -21.85 2.94
N PRO A 140 -3.52 -21.36 2.56
CA PRO A 140 -4.57 -22.22 2.06
C PRO A 140 -4.18 -22.89 0.74
N ALA A 141 -4.65 -24.12 0.55
CA ALA A 141 -4.37 -24.93 -0.64
C ALA A 141 -4.86 -24.31 -1.96
N VAL A 142 -5.73 -23.30 -1.91
CA VAL A 142 -6.20 -22.53 -3.07
C VAL A 142 -5.07 -21.84 -3.83
N PHE A 143 -3.97 -21.52 -3.14
CA PHE A 143 -2.77 -20.95 -3.75
C PHE A 143 -1.89 -22.00 -4.45
N GLY A 144 -2.32 -23.27 -4.46
CA GLY A 144 -1.66 -24.36 -5.16
C GLY A 144 -0.45 -24.92 -4.41
N GLN A 145 0.48 -25.52 -5.16
CA GLN A 145 1.74 -25.99 -4.61
C GLN A 145 2.54 -24.78 -4.11
N ARG A 146 2.96 -24.80 -2.83
CA ARG A 146 3.81 -23.75 -2.25
C ARG A 146 5.04 -23.55 -3.14
N THR A 147 5.02 -22.47 -3.92
CA THR A 147 6.16 -22.07 -4.73
C THR A 147 7.24 -21.40 -3.88
N GLY A 148 6.93 -21.12 -2.60
CA GLY A 148 7.79 -20.42 -1.65
C GLY A 148 7.70 -18.90 -1.78
N SER A 149 6.86 -18.41 -2.69
CA SER A 149 6.60 -16.98 -2.89
C SER A 149 5.36 -16.48 -2.15
N GLU A 150 4.55 -17.41 -1.64
CA GLU A 150 3.34 -17.14 -0.90
C GLU A 150 3.67 -16.63 0.51
N ARG A 151 3.00 -15.55 0.92
CA ARG A 151 3.11 -14.98 2.27
C ARG A 151 1.75 -14.76 2.86
N ALA A 152 1.58 -15.22 4.08
CA ALA A 152 0.46 -14.88 4.94
C ALA A 152 0.86 -13.72 5.85
N PHE A 153 -0.13 -12.91 6.22
CA PHE A 153 0.02 -11.78 7.11
C PHE A 153 -0.77 -12.01 8.39
N GLN A 154 -0.54 -11.19 9.42
CA GLN A 154 -1.29 -11.26 10.66
C GLN A 154 -2.81 -11.16 10.42
N ASP A 155 -3.59 -11.87 11.25
CA ASP A 155 -5.05 -11.71 11.31
C ASP A 155 -5.40 -10.26 11.63
N TYR A 156 -6.32 -9.71 10.84
CA TYR A 156 -6.83 -8.37 11.01
C TYR A 156 -8.34 -8.40 11.17
N PHE A 157 -8.78 -8.58 12.41
CA PHE A 157 -10.19 -8.65 12.79
C PHE A 157 -10.96 -9.77 12.07
N GLY A 158 -10.35 -10.94 11.92
CA GLY A 158 -10.94 -12.08 11.20
C GLY A 158 -10.75 -12.05 9.68
N VAL A 159 -10.00 -11.08 9.16
CA VAL A 159 -9.55 -11.05 7.76
C VAL A 159 -8.05 -11.32 7.72
N THR A 160 -7.62 -12.30 6.92
CA THR A 160 -6.19 -12.54 6.67
C THR A 160 -5.83 -12.15 5.24
N ALA A 161 -4.74 -11.39 5.12
CA ALA A 161 -4.15 -11.06 3.84
C ALA A 161 -3.13 -12.12 3.40
N TYR A 162 -3.14 -12.42 2.11
CA TYR A 162 -2.20 -13.34 1.46
C TYR A 162 -1.63 -12.67 0.21
N VAL A 163 -0.32 -12.83 0.00
CA VAL A 163 0.34 -12.40 -1.23
C VAL A 163 0.94 -13.60 -1.92
N ALA A 164 0.64 -13.77 -3.21
CA ALA A 164 1.25 -14.79 -4.06
C ALA A 164 1.62 -14.19 -5.41
N LEU A 165 2.62 -14.77 -6.08
CA LEU A 165 3.00 -14.36 -7.43
C LEU A 165 2.14 -15.10 -8.46
N ALA A 166 1.27 -14.39 -9.16
CA ALA A 166 0.50 -14.94 -10.26
C ALA A 166 1.06 -14.52 -11.61
N ARG A 167 1.01 -15.45 -12.59
CA ARG A 167 1.20 -15.07 -13.99
C ARG A 167 -0.01 -14.25 -14.44
N THR A 168 0.26 -13.11 -15.05
CA THR A 168 -0.78 -12.17 -15.50
C THR A 168 -0.87 -12.07 -17.02
N ASP A 169 0.07 -12.63 -17.76
CA ASP A 169 0.06 -12.70 -19.22
C ASP A 169 0.66 -14.02 -19.75
N SER A 170 0.81 -14.12 -21.06
CA SER A 170 1.40 -15.28 -21.75
C SER A 170 2.94 -15.30 -21.70
N THR A 171 3.56 -14.23 -21.21
CA THR A 171 4.97 -14.22 -20.86
C THR A 171 5.12 -14.77 -19.44
N ASP A 172 6.32 -15.20 -19.03
CA ASP A 172 6.50 -15.70 -17.65
C ASP A 172 6.56 -14.54 -16.61
N THR A 173 5.89 -13.42 -16.92
CA THR A 173 5.79 -12.25 -16.06
C THR A 173 4.85 -12.56 -14.90
N ARG A 174 5.41 -12.44 -13.69
CA ARG A 174 4.72 -12.71 -12.44
C ARG A 174 4.54 -11.43 -11.66
N ASN A 175 3.30 -11.10 -11.33
CA ASN A 175 2.96 -9.95 -10.51
C ASN A 175 2.50 -10.42 -9.12
N PRO A 176 2.80 -9.65 -8.06
CA PRO A 176 2.22 -9.90 -6.76
C PRO A 176 0.71 -9.70 -6.82
N CYS A 177 -0.04 -10.65 -6.28
CA CYS A 177 -1.47 -10.56 -6.10
C CYS A 177 -1.78 -10.66 -4.62
N LEU A 178 -2.50 -9.66 -4.12
CA LEU A 178 -3.01 -9.58 -2.77
C LEU A 178 -4.40 -10.19 -2.74
N TYR A 179 -4.66 -11.06 -1.77
CA TYR A 179 -5.94 -11.69 -1.52
C TYR A 179 -6.33 -11.50 -0.07
N LEU A 180 -7.60 -11.18 0.17
CA LEU A 180 -8.19 -11.07 1.50
C LEU A 180 -9.22 -12.19 1.65
N LEU A 181 -9.04 -13.00 2.69
CA LEU A 181 -9.86 -14.16 2.98
C LEU A 181 -10.36 -14.09 4.43
N ASP A 182 -11.48 -14.75 4.71
CA ASP A 182 -11.93 -15.00 6.07
C ASP A 182 -10.97 -15.98 6.76
N SER A 183 -10.37 -15.55 7.87
CA SER A 183 -9.39 -16.32 8.63
C SER A 183 -9.97 -17.64 9.16
N GLY A 184 -11.26 -17.67 9.48
CA GLY A 184 -11.96 -18.84 9.98
C GLY A 184 -12.26 -19.90 8.90
N GLU A 185 -12.28 -19.51 7.63
CA GLU A 185 -12.46 -20.45 6.51
C GLU A 185 -11.14 -21.06 6.05
N VAL A 186 -10.04 -20.30 6.10
CA VAL A 186 -8.73 -20.75 5.62
C VAL A 186 -8.14 -21.88 6.46
N GLY A 187 -8.38 -21.89 7.76
CA GLY A 187 -7.93 -22.97 8.66
C GLY A 187 -8.71 -24.28 8.56
N ARG A 188 -9.69 -24.39 7.64
CA ARG A 188 -10.46 -25.61 7.43
C ARG A 188 -9.79 -26.48 6.37
N ASP A 189 -9.14 -27.54 6.83
CA ASP A 189 -8.46 -28.56 6.00
C ASP A 189 -9.46 -29.53 5.32
N ASP A 190 -10.62 -29.05 4.88
CA ASP A 190 -11.65 -29.87 4.25
C ASP A 190 -11.50 -29.96 2.71
N GLY A 191 -10.45 -29.35 2.15
CA GLY A 191 -10.17 -29.34 0.72
C GLY A 191 -11.18 -28.50 -0.08
N ARG A 192 -12.05 -27.72 0.58
CA ARG A 192 -12.91 -26.75 -0.08
C ARG A 192 -12.07 -25.53 -0.44
N ALA A 193 -12.20 -25.05 -1.68
CA ALA A 193 -11.70 -23.71 -1.99
C ALA A 193 -12.40 -22.70 -1.04
N PRO A 194 -11.66 -21.73 -0.45
CA PRO A 194 -12.27 -20.68 0.35
C PRO A 194 -13.37 -20.04 -0.50
N GLY A 195 -14.59 -20.27 -0.07
CA GLY A 195 -15.80 -20.10 -0.86
C GLY A 195 -16.90 -19.40 -0.09
N GLY A 196 -16.54 -18.78 1.04
CA GLY A 196 -17.41 -17.89 1.78
C GLY A 196 -17.71 -16.60 1.02
N ASN A 197 -18.58 -15.81 1.62
CA ASN A 197 -19.06 -14.53 1.07
C ASN A 197 -17.99 -13.42 1.03
N PHE A 198 -16.77 -13.68 1.50
CA PHE A 198 -15.70 -12.71 1.64
C PHE A 198 -14.41 -13.22 1.00
N VAL A 199 -14.24 -12.97 -0.29
CA VAL A 199 -13.00 -13.19 -1.04
C VAL A 199 -12.76 -11.99 -1.93
N TYR A 200 -11.72 -11.22 -1.62
CA TYR A 200 -11.30 -10.08 -2.45
C TYR A 200 -9.88 -10.29 -2.92
N GLY A 201 -9.57 -9.86 -4.14
CA GLY A 201 -8.24 -10.02 -4.71
C GLY A 201 -7.90 -8.93 -5.70
N GLY A 202 -6.61 -8.56 -5.75
CA GLY A 202 -6.10 -7.53 -6.62
C GLY A 202 -4.61 -7.71 -6.89
N CYS A 203 -4.24 -7.72 -8.16
CA CYS A 203 -2.85 -7.87 -8.59
C CYS A 203 -2.21 -6.51 -8.85
N GLY A 204 -0.94 -6.39 -8.47
CA GLY A 204 -0.10 -5.27 -8.88
C GLY A 204 0.26 -5.37 -10.36
N ALA A 205 0.80 -4.27 -10.89
CA ALA A 205 1.26 -4.20 -12.26
C ALA A 205 2.43 -3.21 -12.36
N GLY A 206 3.66 -3.73 -12.55
CA GLY A 206 4.86 -2.90 -12.65
C GLY A 206 5.06 -2.05 -11.38
N VAL A 207 4.98 -0.73 -11.53
CA VAL A 207 5.14 0.24 -10.41
C VAL A 207 3.90 0.33 -9.52
N PHE A 208 2.77 -0.22 -9.94
CA PHE A 208 1.53 -0.18 -9.19
C PHE A 208 1.47 -1.35 -8.21
N PRO A 209 1.35 -1.09 -6.88
CA PRO A 209 1.32 -2.14 -5.88
C PRO A 209 0.05 -2.99 -5.97
N ALA A 210 0.13 -4.22 -5.47
CA ALA A 210 -1.05 -5.07 -5.32
C ALA A 210 -1.98 -4.44 -4.29
N THR A 211 -3.20 -4.12 -4.72
CA THR A 211 -4.16 -3.33 -3.94
C THR A 211 -5.53 -3.97 -4.00
N VAL A 212 -6.22 -4.01 -2.87
CA VAL A 212 -7.60 -4.46 -2.75
C VAL A 212 -8.38 -3.36 -2.04
N GLU A 213 -9.48 -2.92 -2.63
CA GLU A 213 -10.37 -1.92 -2.03
C GLU A 213 -11.82 -2.33 -2.19
N PHE A 214 -12.62 -2.04 -1.17
CA PHE A 214 -14.04 -2.39 -1.15
C PHE A 214 -14.78 -1.56 -0.10
N VAL A 215 -16.11 -1.60 -0.19
CA VAL A 215 -17.00 -1.04 0.84
C VAL A 215 -17.43 -2.18 1.76
N VAL A 216 -17.34 -1.96 3.08
CA VAL A 216 -17.76 -2.96 4.06
C VAL A 216 -19.25 -3.27 3.88
N ALA A 217 -19.57 -4.56 3.79
CA ALA A 217 -20.90 -5.06 3.51
C ALA A 217 -21.31 -6.18 4.49
N GLU A 218 -22.58 -6.59 4.44
CA GLU A 218 -23.07 -7.74 5.19
C GLU A 218 -22.33 -9.03 4.76
N GLY A 219 -22.14 -9.96 5.70
CA GLY A 219 -21.46 -11.23 5.46
C GLY A 219 -19.93 -11.20 5.63
N MET A 220 -19.36 -10.05 6.00
CA MET A 220 -17.95 -9.94 6.43
C MET A 220 -17.77 -10.42 7.88
N PRO A 221 -16.54 -10.76 8.31
CA PRO A 221 -16.25 -11.19 9.67
C PRO A 221 -16.81 -10.21 10.74
N PRO A 222 -17.47 -10.69 11.81
CA PRO A 222 -18.12 -9.80 12.79
C PRO A 222 -17.18 -8.78 13.43
N ALA A 223 -15.95 -9.20 13.77
CA ALA A 223 -14.95 -8.30 14.35
C ALA A 223 -14.52 -7.22 13.36
N PHE A 224 -14.46 -7.54 12.05
CA PHE A 224 -14.16 -6.58 11.01
C PHE A 224 -15.27 -5.54 10.86
N VAL A 225 -16.54 -5.98 10.88
CA VAL A 225 -17.71 -5.09 10.81
C VAL A 225 -17.85 -4.22 12.07
N GLU A 226 -17.48 -4.74 13.24
CA GLU A 226 -17.44 -3.96 14.48
C GLU A 226 -16.38 -2.85 14.41
N ARG A 227 -15.20 -3.15 13.86
CA ARG A 227 -14.12 -2.16 13.68
C ARG A 227 -14.43 -1.14 12.58
N PHE A 228 -14.99 -1.61 11.47
CA PHE A 228 -15.33 -0.83 10.28
C PHE A 228 -16.81 -1.04 9.96
N PRO A 229 -17.72 -0.15 10.41
CA PRO A 229 -19.14 -0.32 10.17
C PRO A 229 -19.49 -0.42 8.68
N ILE A 230 -20.59 -1.12 8.37
CA ILE A 230 -21.11 -1.27 7.00
C ILE A 230 -21.21 0.10 6.30
N GLY A 231 -20.72 0.16 5.06
CA GLY A 231 -20.62 1.39 4.27
C GLY A 231 -19.27 2.12 4.38
N THR A 232 -18.37 1.67 5.25
CA THR A 232 -16.99 2.18 5.33
C THR A 232 -16.17 1.74 4.13
N SER A 233 -15.40 2.64 3.53
CA SER A 233 -14.49 2.31 2.42
C SER A 233 -13.13 1.93 2.99
N VAL A 234 -12.65 0.73 2.68
CA VAL A 234 -11.36 0.22 3.17
C VAL A 234 -10.48 -0.18 1.98
N GLN A 235 -9.18 0.09 2.10
CA GLN A 235 -8.16 -0.27 1.12
C GLN A 235 -6.99 -0.98 1.81
N PHE A 236 -6.51 -2.05 1.20
CA PHE A 236 -5.32 -2.80 1.57
C PHE A 236 -4.29 -2.66 0.46
N VAL A 237 -3.06 -2.24 0.79
CA VAL A 237 -1.99 -2.01 -0.18
C VAL A 237 -0.75 -2.78 0.24
N TYR A 238 -0.22 -3.60 -0.65
CA TYR A 238 1.00 -4.35 -0.42
C TYR A 238 2.22 -3.59 -0.96
N ASP A 239 3.17 -3.24 -0.10
CA ASP A 239 4.32 -2.38 -0.45
C ASP A 239 5.58 -3.14 -0.91
N GLY A 240 5.55 -4.47 -0.89
CA GLY A 240 6.74 -5.29 -1.11
C GLY A 240 7.18 -6.09 0.13
N GLU A 241 6.70 -5.72 1.31
CA GLU A 241 7.06 -6.34 2.58
C GLU A 241 5.83 -6.48 3.50
N ASN A 242 5.09 -5.40 3.69
CA ASN A 242 3.94 -5.26 4.59
C ASN A 242 2.66 -4.96 3.80
N VAL A 243 1.51 -5.07 4.47
CA VAL A 243 0.21 -4.62 3.94
C VAL A 243 -0.30 -3.45 4.77
N GLY A 244 -0.42 -2.28 4.15
CA GLY A 244 -1.03 -1.11 4.76
C GLY A 244 -2.55 -1.19 4.67
N VAL A 245 -3.25 -0.81 5.74
CA VAL A 245 -4.71 -0.74 5.78
C VAL A 245 -5.12 0.72 5.89
N PHE A 246 -5.97 1.19 4.98
CA PHE A 246 -6.46 2.56 4.89
C PHE A 246 -7.99 2.53 4.96
N SER A 247 -8.58 3.55 5.58
CA SER A 247 -10.03 3.63 5.70
C SER A 247 -10.53 5.06 5.64
N ASP A 248 -11.68 5.28 5.00
CA ASP A 248 -12.35 6.58 4.96
C ASP A 248 -13.01 6.95 6.31
N ARG A 249 -13.20 5.96 7.18
CA ARG A 249 -13.68 6.09 8.57
C ARG A 249 -13.00 5.06 9.46
N GLY A 250 -12.55 5.46 10.64
CA GLY A 250 -11.86 4.56 11.56
C GLY A 250 -11.60 5.18 12.90
#